data_AF-A0ABD4VBU4-F1
#
_entry.id   AF-A0ABD4VBU4-F1
#
_cell.length_a   1.000
_cell.length_b   1.000
_cell.length_c   1.000
_cell.angle_alpha   90.00
_cell.angle_beta   90.00
_cell.angle_gamma   90.00
#
_symmetry.space_group_name_H-M   'P 1'
#
loop_
_entity.id
_entity.type
_entity.pdbx_description
1 polymer ?
#
loop_
_entity_poly.entity_id
_entity_poly.type
_entity_poly.pdbx_seq_one_letter_code
_entity_poly.pdbx_strand_id
1 'polypeptide(L)'
;MPKDPESALLPGPWWFAANEVLAFLLELAALALLSWWGFSTGENVVLRVALGVGVPLAAIALWGLFAAPKARLRPALPYVLLVKALVLGGSAVALYALGHHVAAIVLAVVVVVNTAVAETFRRNPPVRTAPPASV
;
A
#
# COMPACT_ATOMS: atom_id res chain seq x y z
N MET A 1 -36.09 7.25 -23.83
CA MET A 1 -35.42 8.44 -23.26
C MET A 1 -34.87 8.05 -21.90
N PRO A 2 -33.55 7.85 -21.74
CA PRO A 2 -32.94 7.47 -20.47
C PRO A 2 -33.17 8.60 -19.45
N LYS A 3 -33.68 8.29 -18.26
CA LYS A 3 -34.00 9.32 -17.27
C LYS A 3 -32.83 9.73 -16.36
N ASP A 4 -31.73 8.99 -16.31
CA ASP A 4 -30.66 9.33 -15.36
C ASP A 4 -29.25 9.13 -15.98
N PRO A 5 -28.68 10.13 -16.67
CA PRO A 5 -27.27 10.09 -17.09
C PRO A 5 -26.28 10.09 -15.91
N GLU A 6 -26.74 10.40 -14.69
CA GLU A 6 -25.91 10.46 -13.46
C GLU A 6 -25.53 9.07 -12.92
N SER A 7 -26.35 8.05 -13.17
CA SER A 7 -26.08 6.66 -12.69
C SER A 7 -24.86 6.02 -13.37
N ALA A 8 -24.52 6.50 -14.57
CA ALA A 8 -23.36 6.05 -15.34
C ALA A 8 -22.04 6.70 -14.88
N LEU A 9 -22.10 7.73 -14.02
CA LEU A 9 -20.96 8.58 -13.68
C LEU A 9 -20.54 8.52 -12.21
N LEU A 10 -21.23 7.76 -11.33
CA LEU A 10 -20.91 7.77 -9.91
C LEU A 10 -19.42 7.42 -9.71
N PRO A 11 -18.57 8.40 -9.35
CA PRO A 11 -17.19 8.12 -9.04
C PRO A 11 -17.20 7.11 -7.89
N GLY A 12 -16.27 6.16 -7.91
CA GLY A 12 -16.09 5.26 -6.77
C GLY A 12 -16.12 6.05 -5.46
N PRO A 13 -16.61 5.48 -4.35
CA PRO A 13 -16.87 6.26 -3.15
C PRO A 13 -15.65 7.11 -2.78
N TRP A 14 -15.82 8.42 -2.60
CA TRP A 14 -14.72 9.37 -2.39
C TRP A 14 -13.81 8.97 -1.21
N TRP A 15 -14.36 8.28 -0.22
CA TRP A 15 -13.62 7.70 0.90
C TRP A 15 -12.67 6.58 0.48
N PHE A 16 -13.01 5.81 -0.55
CA PHE A 16 -12.16 4.74 -1.09
C PHE A 16 -10.98 5.34 -1.84
N ALA A 17 -11.22 6.38 -2.65
CA ALA A 17 -10.16 7.14 -3.29
C ALA A 17 -9.20 7.76 -2.26
N ALA A 18 -9.75 8.35 -1.19
CA ALA A 18 -8.94 8.86 -0.08
C ALA A 18 -8.10 7.77 0.60
N ASN A 19 -8.64 6.57 0.79
CA ASN A 19 -7.90 5.43 1.33
C ASN A 19 -6.76 4.98 0.40
N GLU A 20 -6.96 4.95 -0.91
CA GLU A 20 -5.88 4.61 -1.85
C GLU A 20 -4.79 5.69 -1.89
N VAL A 21 -5.15 6.98 -1.79
CA VAL A 21 -4.17 8.06 -1.64
C VAL A 21 -3.39 7.92 -0.33
N LEU A 22 -4.06 7.63 0.78
CA LEU A 22 -3.42 7.36 2.06
C LEU A 22 -2.47 6.15 1.96
N ALA A 23 -2.91 5.07 1.30
CA ALA A 23 -2.08 3.89 1.06
C ALA A 23 -0.78 4.27 0.32
N PHE A 24 -0.88 5.09 -0.73
CA PHE A 24 0.28 5.56 -1.47
C PHE A 24 1.23 6.40 -0.61
N LEU A 25 0.69 7.31 0.21
CA LEU A 25 1.51 8.11 1.15
C LEU A 25 2.21 7.22 2.19
N LEU A 26 1.54 6.19 2.69
CA LEU A 26 2.13 5.21 3.61
C LEU A 26 3.25 4.42 2.95
N GLU A 27 3.11 4.06 1.67
CA GLU A 27 4.16 3.38 0.92
C GLU A 27 5.40 4.28 0.74
N LEU A 28 5.22 5.56 0.40
CA LEU A 28 6.32 6.53 0.32
C LEU A 28 6.99 6.75 1.68
N ALA A 29 6.21 6.90 2.73
CA ALA A 29 6.73 7.02 4.10
C ALA A 29 7.52 5.77 4.49
N ALA A 30 7.03 4.57 4.14
CA ALA A 30 7.72 3.33 4.42
C ALA A 30 9.09 3.24 3.75
N LEU A 31 9.19 3.64 2.47
CA LEU A 31 10.46 3.71 1.76
C LEU A 31 11.44 4.69 2.44
N ALA A 32 10.97 5.87 2.83
CA ALA A 32 11.79 6.86 3.53
C ALA A 32 12.30 6.33 4.88
N LEU A 33 11.43 5.69 5.66
CA LEU A 33 11.79 5.13 6.97
C LEU A 33 12.76 3.95 6.87
N LEU A 34 12.57 3.06 5.90
CA LEU A 34 13.49 1.96 5.62
C LEU A 34 14.86 2.48 5.20
N SER A 35 14.89 3.50 4.34
CA SER A 35 16.13 4.17 3.91
C SER A 35 16.84 4.81 5.09
N TRP A 36 16.12 5.60 5.89
CA TRP A 36 16.64 6.23 7.09
C TRP A 36 17.25 5.19 8.00
N TRP A 37 16.47 4.16 8.37
CA TRP A 37 16.92 3.09 9.24
C TRP A 37 18.20 2.43 8.70
N GLY A 38 18.26 2.12 7.40
CA GLY A 38 19.45 1.59 6.76
C GLY A 38 20.67 2.50 6.90
N PHE A 39 20.50 3.82 6.69
CA PHE A 39 21.57 4.80 6.89
C PHE A 39 21.97 5.02 8.35
N SER A 40 21.13 4.65 9.31
CA SER A 40 21.45 4.72 10.74
C SER A 40 21.92 3.39 11.35
N THR A 41 21.99 2.31 10.56
CA THR A 41 22.34 0.97 11.06
C THR A 41 23.84 0.69 10.95
N GLY A 42 24.47 0.43 12.10
CA GLY A 42 25.87 0.01 12.21
C GLY A 42 26.90 1.15 12.11
N GLU A 43 28.16 0.85 12.43
CA GLU A 43 29.25 1.84 12.42
C GLU A 43 29.96 1.93 11.06
N ASN A 44 29.87 0.89 10.24
CA ASN A 44 30.53 0.81 8.95
C ASN A 44 29.77 1.61 7.87
N VAL A 45 30.43 2.62 7.31
CA VAL A 45 29.88 3.49 6.26
C VAL A 45 29.41 2.71 5.03
N VAL A 46 30.14 1.68 4.61
CA VAL A 46 29.76 0.85 3.45
C VAL A 46 28.47 0.10 3.73
N LEU A 47 28.33 -0.48 4.93
CA LEU A 47 27.10 -1.19 5.33
C LEU A 47 25.91 -0.24 5.40
N ARG A 48 26.09 0.96 5.96
CA ARG A 48 25.04 2.00 6.05
C ARG A 48 24.54 2.42 4.67
N VAL A 49 25.46 2.67 3.74
CA VAL A 49 25.09 3.03 2.36
C VAL A 49 24.44 1.85 1.64
N ALA A 50 24.97 0.64 1.80
CA ALA A 50 24.41 -0.57 1.21
C ALA A 50 22.98 -0.84 1.70
N LEU A 51 22.69 -0.68 3.00
CA LEU A 51 21.35 -0.85 3.54
C LEU A 51 20.44 0.33 3.19
N GLY A 52 20.91 1.56 3.40
CA GLY A 52 20.14 2.78 3.16
C GLY A 52 19.72 2.97 1.71
N VAL A 53 20.46 2.42 0.75
CA VAL A 53 20.12 2.43 -0.68
C VAL A 53 19.57 1.09 -1.16
N GLY A 54 20.15 -0.03 -0.72
CA GLY A 54 19.76 -1.36 -1.19
C GLY A 54 18.36 -1.77 -0.78
N VAL A 55 17.96 -1.45 0.46
CA VAL A 55 16.61 -1.77 0.97
C VAL A 55 15.51 -1.02 0.20
N PRO A 56 15.54 0.31 0.02
CA PRO A 56 14.50 1.00 -0.74
C PRO A 56 14.52 0.63 -2.23
N LEU A 57 15.70 0.39 -2.84
CA LEU A 57 15.76 -0.07 -4.23
C LEU A 57 15.11 -1.45 -4.39
N ALA A 58 15.37 -2.39 -3.48
CA ALA A 58 14.73 -3.70 -3.48
C ALA A 58 13.20 -3.57 -3.31
N ALA A 59 12.75 -2.69 -2.41
CA ALA A 59 11.34 -2.42 -2.21
C ALA A 59 10.68 -1.83 -3.48
N ILE A 60 11.32 -0.85 -4.13
CA ILE A 60 10.84 -0.27 -5.40
C ILE A 60 10.77 -1.32 -6.51
N ALA A 61 11.79 -2.19 -6.61
CA ALA A 61 11.82 -3.26 -7.61
C ALA A 61 10.69 -4.28 -7.39
N LEU A 62 10.48 -4.72 -6.14
CA LEU A 62 9.36 -5.60 -5.77
C LEU A 62 8.02 -4.92 -6.08
N TRP A 63 7.89 -3.64 -5.76
CA TRP A 63 6.67 -2.87 -6.02
C TRP A 63 6.40 -2.73 -7.52
N GLY A 64 7.41 -2.44 -8.34
CA GLY A 64 7.32 -2.41 -9.80
C GLY A 64 6.96 -3.76 -10.43
N LEU A 65 7.40 -4.86 -9.82
CA LEU A 65 7.15 -6.21 -10.32
C LEU A 65 5.74 -6.72 -9.98
N PHE A 66 5.21 -6.39 -8.79
CA PHE A 66 3.98 -6.99 -8.25
C PHE A 66 2.81 -6.01 -8.09
N ALA A 67 3.07 -4.72 -7.82
CA ALA A 67 2.04 -3.74 -7.46
C ALA A 67 1.77 -2.69 -8.55
N ALA A 68 2.63 -2.56 -9.57
CA ALA A 68 2.42 -1.59 -10.64
C ALA A 68 1.16 -1.90 -11.49
N PRO A 69 0.43 -0.88 -11.99
CA PRO A 69 -0.73 -1.08 -12.89
C PRO A 69 -0.40 -1.87 -14.17
N LYS A 70 0.87 -1.84 -14.58
CA LYS A 70 1.45 -2.61 -15.70
C LYS A 70 2.36 -3.74 -15.23
N ALA A 71 2.19 -4.24 -14.01
CA ALA A 71 3.00 -5.32 -13.46
C ALA A 71 3.08 -6.48 -14.47
N ARG A 72 4.32 -6.85 -14.84
CA ARG A 72 4.62 -7.90 -15.82
C ARG A 72 4.06 -9.25 -15.39
N LEU A 73 4.06 -9.48 -14.08
CA LEU A 73 3.41 -10.63 -13.45
C LEU A 73 2.04 -10.13 -13.01
N ARG A 74 0.95 -10.77 -13.43
CA ARG A 74 -0.38 -10.57 -12.82
C ARG A 74 -0.41 -11.43 -11.56
N PRO A 75 0.04 -10.94 -10.40
CA PRO A 75 0.30 -11.82 -9.27
C PRO A 75 -1.04 -12.11 -8.59
N ALA A 76 -1.18 -13.32 -8.04
CA ALA A 76 -2.29 -13.59 -7.15
C ALA A 76 -2.23 -12.61 -5.96
N LEU A 77 -3.40 -12.13 -5.52
CA LEU A 77 -3.63 -11.25 -4.37
C LEU A 77 -2.69 -11.50 -3.15
N PRO A 78 -2.39 -12.74 -2.73
CA PRO A 78 -1.45 -13.01 -1.62
C PRO A 78 -0.03 -12.46 -1.83
N TYR A 79 0.50 -12.44 -3.05
CA TYR A 79 1.85 -11.91 -3.30
C TYR A 79 1.90 -10.39 -3.11
N VAL A 80 0.85 -9.68 -3.51
CA VAL A 80 0.74 -8.23 -3.30
C VAL A 80 0.64 -7.91 -1.82
N LEU A 81 -0.16 -8.67 -1.07
CA LEU A 81 -0.28 -8.51 0.38
C LEU A 81 1.03 -8.81 1.10
N LEU A 82 1.80 -9.82 0.64
CA LEU A 82 3.10 -10.14 1.22
C LEU A 82 4.11 -9.01 1.02
N VAL A 83 4.23 -8.47 -0.20
CA VAL A 83 5.13 -7.33 -0.47
C VAL A 83 4.73 -6.12 0.37
N LYS A 84 3.43 -5.82 0.47
CA LYS A 84 2.94 -4.73 1.33
C LYS A 84 3.27 -4.97 2.80
N ALA A 85 3.06 -6.19 3.30
CA ALA A 85 3.39 -6.53 4.69
C ALA A 85 4.89 -6.39 4.97
N LEU A 86 5.76 -6.79 4.03
CA LEU A 86 7.20 -6.65 4.17
C LEU A 86 7.64 -5.18 4.17
N VAL A 87 7.13 -4.36 3.25
CA VAL A 87 7.53 -2.94 3.13
C VAL A 87 6.94 -2.10 4.27
N LEU A 88 5.62 -2.21 4.49
CA LEU A 88 4.92 -1.41 5.50
C LEU A 88 5.16 -1.94 6.93
N GLY A 89 5.22 -3.25 7.11
CA GLY A 89 5.61 -3.85 8.41
C GLY A 89 7.08 -3.60 8.71
N GLY A 90 7.95 -3.71 7.70
CA GLY A 90 9.37 -3.40 7.83
C GLY A 90 9.62 -1.95 8.21
N SER A 91 8.83 -0.99 7.71
CA SER A 91 8.99 0.43 8.09
C SER A 91 8.57 0.71 9.54
N ALA A 92 7.56 0.02 10.06
CA ALA A 92 7.20 0.10 11.48
C ALA A 92 8.32 -0.46 12.37
N VAL A 93 8.92 -1.60 11.99
CA VAL A 93 10.09 -2.17 12.69
C VAL A 93 11.29 -1.24 12.63
N ALA A 94 11.55 -0.65 11.46
CA ALA A 94 12.61 0.34 11.27
C ALA A 94 12.42 1.56 12.18
N LEU A 95 11.20 2.10 12.26
CA LEU A 95 10.86 3.24 13.10
C LEU A 95 10.98 2.92 14.60
N TYR A 96 10.63 1.68 14.99
CA TYR A 96 10.85 1.18 16.34
C TYR A 96 12.35 1.10 16.67
N ALA A 97 13.16 0.56 15.76
CA ALA A 97 14.61 0.46 15.91
C ALA A 97 15.31 1.82 15.95
N LEU A 98 14.72 2.86 15.34
CA LEU A 98 15.14 4.25 15.45
C LEU A 98 14.79 4.89 16.81
N GLY A 99 14.07 4.19 17.69
CA GLY A 99 13.68 4.66 19.02
C GLY A 99 12.31 5.34 19.09
N HIS A 100 11.59 5.46 17.96
CA HIS A 100 10.28 6.11 17.88
C HIS A 100 9.13 5.11 18.10
N HIS A 101 9.09 4.49 19.27
CA HIS A 101 8.18 3.39 19.63
C HIS A 101 6.69 3.72 19.44
N VAL A 102 6.24 4.89 19.92
CA VAL A 102 4.84 5.32 19.79
C VAL A 102 4.47 5.52 18.32
N ALA A 103 5.34 6.18 17.55
CA ALA A 103 5.11 6.41 16.13
C ALA A 103 5.10 5.09 15.33
N ALA A 104 5.92 4.11 15.71
CA ALA A 104 5.91 2.77 15.12
C ALA A 104 4.58 2.04 15.33
N ILE A 105 4.02 2.11 16.54
CA ILE A 105 2.70 1.51 16.84
C ILE A 105 1.61 2.21 16.04
N VAL A 106 1.60 3.55 16.01
CA VAL A 106 0.61 4.32 15.24
C VAL A 106 0.70 3.95 13.75
N LEU A 107 1.90 3.91 13.18
CA LEU A 107 2.11 3.53 11.79
C LEU A 107 1.59 2.12 11.50
N ALA A 108 1.89 1.15 12.37
CA ALA A 108 1.41 -0.22 12.22
C ALA A 108 -0.13 -0.30 12.24
N VAL A 109 -0.78 0.40 13.18
CA VAL A 109 -2.26 0.45 13.26
C VAL A 109 -2.85 1.07 12.00
N VAL A 110 -2.32 2.22 11.55
CA VAL A 110 -2.80 2.91 10.35
C VAL A 110 -2.67 2.02 9.11
N VAL A 111 -1.53 1.32 8.95
CA VAL A 111 -1.30 0.37 7.85
C VAL A 111 -2.31 -0.77 7.85
N VAL A 112 -2.59 -1.37 9.01
CA VAL A 112 -3.54 -2.48 9.15
C VAL A 112 -4.94 -2.03 8.79
N VAL A 113 -5.40 -0.90 9.34
CA VAL A 113 -6.74 -0.36 9.06
C VAL A 113 -6.89 -0.01 7.57
N ASN A 114 -5.94 0.73 7.00
CA ASN A 114 -5.95 1.12 5.59
C ASN A 114 -5.99 -0.09 4.64
N THR A 115 -5.22 -1.13 4.97
CA THR A 115 -5.16 -2.37 4.18
C THR A 115 -6.46 -3.17 4.31
N ALA A 116 -7.03 -3.27 5.50
CA ALA A 116 -8.30 -3.97 5.74
C ALA A 116 -9.47 -3.32 4.99
N VAL A 117 -9.54 -1.98 5.00
CA VAL A 117 -10.54 -1.22 4.23
C VAL A 117 -10.39 -1.47 2.73
N ALA A 118 -9.16 -1.37 2.20
CA ALA A 118 -8.89 -1.60 0.77
C ALA A 118 -9.26 -3.03 0.33
N GLU A 119 -8.93 -4.03 1.15
CA GLU A 119 -9.14 -5.43 0.83
C GLU A 119 -10.62 -5.84 0.89
N THR A 120 -11.38 -5.29 1.84
CA THR A 120 -12.81 -5.58 1.99
C THR A 120 -13.60 -5.11 0.77
N PHE A 121 -13.26 -3.93 0.23
CA PHE A 121 -13.92 -3.38 -0.96
C PHE A 121 -13.54 -4.13 -2.24
N ARG A 122 -12.29 -4.59 -2.35
CA ARG A 122 -11.84 -5.42 -3.51
C ARG A 122 -12.55 -6.77 -3.58
N ARG A 123 -12.92 -7.35 -2.43
CA ARG A 123 -13.62 -8.65 -2.37
C ARG A 123 -15.12 -8.55 -2.61
N ASN A 124 -15.75 -7.43 -2.29
CA ASN A 124 -17.18 -7.20 -2.45
C ASN A 124 -17.45 -6.03 -3.42
N PRO A 125 -17.31 -6.22 -4.75
CA PRO A 125 -17.81 -5.23 -5.69
C PRO A 125 -19.33 -5.07 -5.51
N PRO A 126 -19.89 -3.85 -5.55
CA PRO A 126 -21.33 -3.65 -5.45
C PRO A 126 -22.06 -4.47 -6.51
N VAL A 127 -23.05 -5.25 -6.09
CA VAL A 127 -23.88 -6.07 -6.97
C VAL A 127 -24.50 -5.15 -8.02
N ARG A 128 -24.09 -5.28 -9.29
CA ARG A 128 -24.82 -4.69 -10.40
C ARG A 128 -26.14 -5.43 -10.51
N THR A 129 -27.20 -4.89 -9.91
CA THR A 129 -28.56 -5.34 -10.19
C THR A 129 -28.82 -5.10 -11.66
N ALA A 130 -28.84 -6.17 -12.46
CA ALA A 130 -29.29 -6.10 -13.84
C ALA A 130 -30.75 -5.61 -13.85
N PRO A 131 -31.14 -4.74 -14.81
CA PRO A 131 -32.54 -4.36 -14.94
C PRO A 131 -33.41 -5.61 -15.10
N PRO A 132 -34.61 -5.67 -14.51
CA PRO A 132 -35.54 -6.77 -14.76
C PRO A 132 -35.74 -6.90 -16.27
N ALA A 133 -35.60 -8.13 -16.80
CA ALA A 133 -35.89 -8.42 -18.19
C ALA A 133 -37.35 -8.02 -18.45
N SER A 134 -37.55 -6.94 -19.20
CA SER A 134 -38.88 -6.49 -19.62
C SER A 134 -39.47 -7.54 -20.55
N VAL A 135 -40.54 -8.20 -20.11
CA VAL A 135 -41.46 -9.03 -20.91
C VAL A 135 -42.47 -8.12 -21.60
#